data_AF-A0A8J4SUE0-F1
#
_entry.id   AF-A0A8J4SUE0-F1
#
_cell.length_a   1.000
_cell.length_b   1.000
_cell.length_c   1.000
_cell.angle_alpha   90.00
_cell.angle_beta   90.00
_cell.angle_gamma   90.00
#
_symmetry.space_group_name_H-M   'P 1'
#
loop_
_entity.id
_entity.type
_entity.pdbx_description
1 polymer ?
#
loop_
_entity_poly.entity_id
_entity_poly.type
_entity_poly.pdbx_seq_one_letter_code
_entity_poly.pdbx_strand_id
1 'polypeptide(L)'
;MNTFAFLLNFIEPAGVPALRIGFTIALLLILGAGAFIYRRRDRLFDRDLEVVNDAPVVRHNRAEEVVFVLGGLTLAVLGILYQLWFG
;
A
#
# COMPACT_ATOMS: atom_id res chain seq x y z
N MET A 1 -15.60 -24.33 31.68
CA MET A 1 -15.07 -23.21 30.85
C MET A 1 -15.91 -23.17 29.59
N ASN A 2 -16.60 -22.06 29.30
CA ASN A 2 -17.43 -21.97 28.09
C ASN A 2 -16.55 -22.09 26.84
N THR A 3 -16.99 -22.89 25.86
CA THR A 3 -16.26 -23.15 24.60
C THR A 3 -15.83 -21.86 23.89
N PHE A 4 -16.63 -20.81 24.01
CA PHE A 4 -16.32 -19.48 23.48
C PHE A 4 -15.11 -18.82 24.15
N ALA A 5 -14.98 -18.92 25.48
CA ALA A 5 -13.83 -18.38 26.22
C ALA A 5 -12.55 -19.18 25.94
N PHE A 6 -12.67 -20.47 25.66
CA PHE A 6 -11.56 -21.31 25.21
C PHE A 6 -11.09 -20.90 23.81
N LEU A 7 -12.00 -20.70 22.86
CA LEU A 7 -11.65 -20.25 21.50
C LEU A 7 -10.98 -18.87 21.47
N LEU A 8 -11.48 -17.91 22.25
CA LEU A 8 -10.86 -16.58 22.38
C LEU A 8 -9.42 -16.66 22.92
N ASN A 9 -9.18 -17.47 23.94
CA ASN A 9 -7.84 -17.67 24.51
C ASN A 9 -6.83 -18.27 23.50
N PHE A 10 -7.31 -19.00 22.49
CA PHE A 10 -6.47 -19.53 21.42
C PHE A 10 -6.26 -18.54 20.26
N ILE A 11 -7.25 -17.69 19.97
CA ILE A 11 -7.21 -16.76 18.84
C ILE A 11 -6.46 -15.47 19.18
N GLU A 12 -6.67 -14.91 20.38
CA GLU A 12 -6.02 -13.67 20.82
C GLU A 12 -4.49 -13.69 20.68
N PRO A 13 -3.75 -14.72 21.12
CA PRO A 13 -2.29 -14.73 20.98
C PRO A 13 -1.82 -14.83 19.52
N ALA A 14 -2.66 -15.31 18.60
CA ALA A 14 -2.35 -15.40 17.18
C ALA A 14 -2.70 -14.12 16.39
N GLY A 15 -3.53 -13.23 16.95
CA GLY A 15 -4.03 -12.05 16.26
C GLY A 15 -2.93 -11.07 15.85
N VAL A 16 -2.08 -10.65 16.80
CA VAL A 16 -1.01 -9.67 16.53
C VAL A 16 0.03 -10.23 15.54
N PRO A 17 0.57 -11.46 15.70
CA PRO A 17 1.45 -12.05 14.70
C PRO A 17 0.84 -12.13 13.30
N ALA A 18 -0.44 -12.52 13.19
CA ALA A 18 -1.13 -12.59 11.90
C ALA A 18 -1.26 -11.22 11.24
N LEU A 19 -1.60 -10.17 12.00
CA LEU A 19 -1.67 -8.80 11.51
C LEU A 19 -0.30 -8.30 11.02
N ARG A 20 0.77 -8.56 11.77
CA ARG A 20 2.14 -8.21 11.36
C ARG A 20 2.49 -8.83 10.01
N ILE A 21 2.19 -10.12 9.82
CA ILE A 21 2.44 -10.83 8.56
C ILE A 21 1.59 -10.22 7.44
N GLY A 22 0.29 -10.04 7.66
CA GLY A 22 -0.64 -9.50 6.67
C GLY A 22 -0.24 -8.12 6.16
N PHE A 23 0.08 -7.19 7.08
CA PHE A 23 0.52 -5.85 6.71
C PHE A 23 1.93 -5.82 6.11
N THR A 24 2.81 -6.75 6.48
CA THR A 24 4.13 -6.88 5.82
C THR A 24 3.98 -7.31 4.37
N ILE A 25 3.09 -8.28 4.08
CA ILE A 25 2.79 -8.69 2.71
C ILE A 25 2.20 -7.52 1.92
N ALA A 26 1.25 -6.79 2.50
CA ALA A 26 0.67 -5.60 1.87
C ALA A 26 1.74 -4.55 1.53
N LEU A 27 2.66 -4.26 2.47
CA LEU A 27 3.78 -3.34 2.24
C LEU A 27 4.65 -3.80 1.05
N LEU A 28 5.01 -5.08 1.01
CA LEU A 28 5.82 -5.64 -0.09
C LEU A 28 5.11 -5.50 -1.45
N LEU A 29 3.80 -5.73 -1.51
CA LEU A 29 3.01 -5.56 -2.73
C LEU A 29 2.98 -4.09 -3.18
N ILE A 30 2.78 -3.15 -2.24
CA ILE A 30 2.76 -1.71 -2.53
C ILE A 30 4.14 -1.26 -3.05
N LEU A 31 5.23 -1.68 -2.40
CA LEU A 31 6.60 -1.38 -2.85
C LEU A 31 6.89 -2.00 -4.22
N GLY A 32 6.43 -3.23 -4.46
CA GLY A 32 6.53 -3.91 -5.75
C GLY A 32 5.78 -3.16 -6.86
N ALA A 33 4.55 -2.75 -6.60
CA ALA A 33 3.76 -1.93 -7.51
C ALA A 33 4.43 -0.58 -7.80
N GLY A 34 4.96 0.09 -6.77
CA GLY A 34 5.74 1.32 -6.91
C GLY A 34 6.97 1.15 -7.77
N ALA A 35 7.77 0.12 -7.52
CA ALA A 35 8.95 -0.19 -8.31
C ALA A 35 8.58 -0.51 -9.77
N PHE A 36 7.48 -1.23 -10.00
CA PHE A 36 6.97 -1.53 -11.33
C PHE A 36 6.54 -0.28 -12.09
N ILE A 37 5.75 0.59 -11.44
CA ILE A 37 5.30 1.87 -12.01
C ILE A 37 6.51 2.74 -12.32
N TYR A 38 7.46 2.87 -11.39
CA TYR A 38 8.67 3.67 -11.58
C TYR A 38 9.53 3.19 -12.76
N ARG A 39 9.64 1.86 -12.95
CA ARG A 39 10.35 1.28 -14.10
C ARG A 39 9.66 1.50 -15.44
N ARG A 40 8.33 1.64 -15.44
CA ARG A 40 7.52 1.86 -16.64
C ARG A 40 7.01 3.29 -16.75
N ARG A 41 7.53 4.22 -15.94
CA ARG A 41 7.04 5.59 -15.84
C ARG A 41 7.03 6.29 -17.19
N ASP A 42 8.06 6.07 -18.01
CA ASP A 42 8.22 6.66 -19.34
C ASP A 42 7.24 6.09 -20.36
N ARG A 43 6.50 5.02 -20.05
CA ARG A 43 5.40 4.51 -20.89
C ARG A 43 4.03 4.86 -20.30
N LEU A 44 3.94 4.93 -18.98
CA LEU A 44 2.68 5.17 -18.26
C LEU A 44 2.31 6.66 -18.19
N PHE A 45 3.30 7.55 -18.19
CA PHE A 45 3.13 8.99 -18.01
C PHE A 45 3.65 9.81 -19.20
N ASP A 46 3.93 9.15 -20.33
CA ASP A 46 4.29 9.85 -21.57
C ASP A 46 3.05 10.39 -22.29
N ARG A 47 3.29 11.02 -23.44
CA ARG A 47 2.26 11.57 -24.32
C ARG A 47 1.19 10.55 -24.67
N ASP A 48 -0.05 10.93 -24.42
CA ASP A 48 -1.24 10.19 -24.78
C ASP A 48 -2.00 10.94 -25.89
N LEU A 49 -1.98 10.38 -27.09
CA LEU A 49 -2.61 11.00 -28.27
C LEU A 49 -4.13 10.93 -28.23
N GLU A 50 -4.72 10.11 -27.36
CA GLU A 50 -6.17 9.99 -27.19
C GLU A 50 -6.73 11.08 -26.25
N VAL A 51 -5.85 11.79 -25.54
CA VAL A 51 -6.23 12.86 -24.61
C VAL A 51 -6.14 14.21 -25.31
N VAL A 52 -7.31 14.81 -25.54
CA VAL A 52 -7.47 16.10 -26.24
C VAL A 52 -6.63 17.24 -25.61
N ASN A 53 -6.39 17.20 -24.31
CA ASN A 53 -5.71 18.25 -23.55
C ASN A 53 -4.41 17.75 -22.87
N ASP A 54 -3.65 16.91 -23.59
CA ASP A 54 -2.42 16.29 -23.08
C ASP A 54 -1.22 17.26 -23.02
N ALA A 55 -1.37 18.29 -22.19
CA ALA A 55 -0.33 19.27 -21.90
C ALA A 55 0.70 18.71 -20.89
N PRO A 56 1.96 19.19 -20.89
CA PRO A 56 2.99 18.73 -19.97
C PRO A 56 2.57 18.79 -18.49
N VAL A 57 1.80 19.82 -18.11
CA VAL A 57 1.26 19.98 -16.74
C VAL A 57 0.28 18.86 -16.37
N VAL A 58 -0.56 18.41 -17.30
CA VAL A 58 -1.54 17.34 -17.06
C VAL A 58 -0.83 16.01 -16.84
N ARG A 59 0.24 15.74 -17.61
CA ARG A 59 1.07 14.54 -17.44
C ARG A 59 1.79 14.52 -16.11
N HIS A 60 2.32 15.67 -15.70
CA HIS A 60 2.98 15.82 -14.41
C HIS A 60 1.99 15.55 -13.26
N ASN A 61 0.81 16.18 -13.29
CA ASN A 61 -0.23 15.97 -12.28
C ASN A 61 -0.66 14.51 -12.19
N ARG A 62 -0.78 13.80 -13.32
CA ARG A 62 -1.09 12.35 -13.34
C ARG A 62 -0.01 11.54 -12.62
N ALA A 63 1.26 11.86 -12.84
CA ALA A 63 2.36 11.20 -12.15
C ALA A 63 2.36 11.54 -10.65
N GLU A 64 2.13 12.80 -10.28
CA GLU A 64 2.03 13.24 -8.89
C GLU A 64 0.87 12.56 -8.15
N GLU A 65 -0.30 12.44 -8.77
CA GLU A 65 -1.46 11.78 -8.16
C GLU A 65 -1.15 10.32 -7.81
N VAL A 66 -0.52 9.59 -8.74
CA VAL A 66 -0.11 8.20 -8.50
C VAL A 66 0.93 8.12 -7.38
N VAL A 67 1.92 9.01 -7.38
CA VAL A 67 2.94 9.06 -6.31
C VAL A 67 2.29 9.42 -4.96
N PHE A 68 1.33 10.33 -4.94
CA PHE A 68 0.64 10.76 -3.73
C PHE A 68 -0.20 9.64 -3.14
N VAL A 69 -1.00 8.95 -3.95
CA VAL A 69 -1.82 7.81 -3.50
C VAL A 69 -0.93 6.66 -3.02
N LEU A 70 0.09 6.30 -3.78
CA LEU A 70 0.98 5.20 -3.42
C LEU A 70 1.81 5.53 -2.17
N GLY A 71 2.34 6.76 -2.08
CA GLY A 71 3.08 7.26 -0.94
C GLY A 71 2.22 7.29 0.32
N GLY A 72 1.00 7.82 0.22
CA GLY A 72 0.03 7.85 1.31
C GLY A 72 -0.33 6.44 1.82
N LEU A 73 -0.61 5.50 0.91
CA LEU A 73 -0.87 4.10 1.26
C LEU A 73 0.34 3.45 1.94
N THR A 74 1.55 3.71 1.43
CA THR A 74 2.79 3.18 2.02
C THR A 74 2.97 3.69 3.44
N LEU A 75 2.79 5.00 3.67
CA LEU A 75 2.90 5.60 4.99
C LEU A 75 1.83 5.09 5.96
N ALA A 76 0.59 4.90 5.50
CA ALA A 76 -0.48 4.33 6.31
C ALA A 76 -0.13 2.90 6.78
N VAL A 77 0.33 2.04 5.87
CA VAL A 77 0.73 0.66 6.20
C VAL A 77 1.94 0.65 7.13
N LEU A 78 2.94 1.51 6.89
CA LEU A 78 4.09 1.65 7.79
C LEU A 78 3.68 2.12 9.18
N GLY A 79 2.72 3.05 9.29
CA GLY A 79 2.17 3.51 10.57
C GLY A 79 1.52 2.38 11.36
N ILE A 80 0.72 1.54 10.68
CA ILE A 80 0.10 0.35 11.29
C ILE A 80 1.17 -0.65 11.74
N LEU A 81 2.14 -0.96 10.88
CA LEU A 81 3.23 -1.88 11.23
C LEU A 81 4.03 -1.35 12.42
N TYR A 82 4.34 -0.05 12.45
CA TYR A 82 5.02 0.57 13.57
C TYR A 82 4.24 0.38 14.88
N GLN A 83 2.94 0.64 14.88
CA GLN A 83 2.07 0.39 16.05
C GLN A 83 2.06 -1.09 16.44
N LEU A 84 1.96 -2.02 15.48
CA LEU A 84 1.94 -3.45 15.77
C LEU A 84 3.26 -3.98 16.35
N TRP A 85 4.40 -3.35 16.05
CA TRP A 85 5.72 -3.78 16.50
C TRP A 85 6.21 -3.05 17.75
N PHE A 86 5.83 -1.78 17.92
CA PHE A 86 6.40 -0.89 18.95
C PHE A 86 5.36 -0.15 19.81
N GLY A 87 4.07 -0.30 19.50
CA GLY A 87 2.96 0.27 20.27
C GLY A 87 2.48 -0.62 21.41
#